data_AF-A0AA43JCM7-F1
#
_entry.id   AF-A0AA43JCM7-F1
#
_cell.length_a   1.000
_cell.length_b   1.000
_cell.length_c   1.000
_cell.angle_alpha   90.00
_cell.angle_beta   90.00
_cell.angle_gamma   90.00
#
_symmetry.space_group_name_H-M   'P 1'
#
loop_
_entity.id
_entity.type
_entity.pdbx_description
1 polymer ?
#
loop_
_entity_poly.entity_id
_entity_poly.type
_entity_poly.pdbx_seq_one_letter_code
_entity_poly.pdbx_strand_id
1 'polypeptide(L)' 'MADKREVASGEEQPEYWDATDQSLLSATLAATPTQRIAWLEEAQQLAYATGALKPRRFITKEEWEAMGKSAC' A
#
# COMPACT_ATOMS: atom_id res chain seq x y z
N MET A 1 -30.21 8.85 22.98
CA MET A 1 -28.90 9.25 22.45
C MET A 1 -28.15 7.99 22.08
N ALA A 2 -28.10 7.65 20.80
CA ALA A 2 -27.25 6.57 20.30
C ALA A 2 -26.35 7.22 19.25
N ASP A 3 -25.09 7.40 19.65
CA ASP A 3 -24.03 8.00 18.84
C ASP A 3 -23.74 7.05 17.68
N LYS A 4 -24.35 7.32 16.53
CA LYS A 4 -24.14 6.57 15.29
C LYS A 4 -22.80 7.05 14.75
N ARG A 5 -21.73 6.33 15.08
CA ARG A 5 -20.41 6.54 14.47
C ARG A 5 -20.55 6.28 12.97
N GLU A 6 -20.69 7.34 12.20
CA GLU A 6 -20.47 7.33 10.76
C GLU A 6 -19.00 6.98 10.54
N VAL A 7 -18.76 5.72 10.21
CA VAL A 7 -17.50 5.31 9.58
C VAL A 7 -17.60 5.79 8.14
N ALA A 8 -17.08 7.00 7.89
CA ALA A 8 -16.85 7.49 6.55
C ALA A 8 -15.72 6.67 5.91
N SER A 9 -16.06 5.46 5.42
CA SER A 9 -15.16 4.67 4.57
C SER A 9 -15.51 5.00 3.12
N GLY A 10 -14.91 6.07 2.61
CA GLY A 10 -15.02 6.49 1.20
C GLY A 10 -14.23 5.59 0.26
N GLU A 11 -14.44 4.28 0.34
CA GLU A 11 -14.05 3.33 -0.68
C GLU A 11 -15.36 2.78 -1.24
N GLU A 12 -15.78 3.33 -2.39
CA GLU A 12 -16.88 2.74 -3.14
C GLU A 12 -16.47 1.31 -3.48
N GLN A 13 -17.05 0.33 -2.79
CA GLN A 13 -16.83 -1.06 -3.15
C GLN A 13 -17.28 -1.22 -4.61
N PRO A 14 -16.46 -1.85 -5.47
CA PRO A 14 -16.84 -2.07 -6.84
C PRO A 14 -18.20 -2.77 -6.86
N GLU A 15 -19.12 -2.22 -7.64
CA GLU A 15 -20.52 -2.66 -7.72
C GLU A 15 -20.66 -4.14 -8.17
N TYR A 16 -19.56 -4.70 -8.67
CA TYR A 16 -19.43 -6.09 -9.09
C TYR A 16 -18.13 -6.68 -8.55
N TRP A 17 -18.26 -7.62 -7.62
CA TRP A 17 -17.15 -8.40 -7.06
C TRP A 17 -17.20 -9.80 -7.66
N ASP A 18 -16.28 -10.11 -8.57
CA ASP A 18 -16.35 -11.33 -9.36
C ASP A 18 -15.64 -12.51 -8.67
N ALA A 19 -15.77 -13.71 -9.26
CA ALA A 19 -15.12 -14.91 -8.72
C ALA A 19 -13.57 -14.83 -8.79
N THR A 20 -13.04 -14.03 -9.71
CA THR A 20 -11.62 -13.77 -9.88
C THR A 20 -11.10 -12.94 -8.70
N ASP A 21 -11.82 -11.91 -8.30
CA ASP A 21 -11.51 -11.05 -7.16
C ASP A 21 -11.53 -11.84 -5.84
N GLN A 22 -12.53 -12.71 -5.66
CA GLN A 22 -12.58 -13.64 -4.52
C GLN A 22 -11.39 -14.60 -4.49
N SER A 23 -11.03 -15.15 -5.66
CA SER A 23 -9.90 -16.07 -5.79
C SER A 23 -8.58 -15.37 -5.50
N LEU A 24 -8.42 -14.15 -6.01
CA LEU A 24 -7.24 -13.31 -5.78
C LEU A 24 -7.08 -12.99 -4.29
N LEU A 25 -8.15 -12.54 -3.64
CA LEU A 25 -8.15 -12.26 -2.20
C LEU A 25 -7.76 -13.51 -1.41
N SER A 26 -8.37 -14.66 -1.71
CA SER A 26 -8.10 -15.92 -1.04
C SER A 26 -6.64 -16.37 -1.22
N ALA A 27 -6.11 -16.26 -2.44
CA ALA A 27 -4.70 -16.56 -2.72
C ALA A 27 -3.75 -15.61 -1.98
N THR A 28 -4.10 -14.33 -1.87
CA THR A 28 -3.30 -13.33 -1.16
C THR A 28 -3.28 -13.59 0.35
N LEU A 29 -4.43 -13.97 0.93
CA LEU A 29 -4.53 -14.36 2.33
C LEU A 29 -3.74 -15.64 2.64
N ALA A 30 -3.73 -16.61 1.72
CA ALA A 30 -2.97 -17.85 1.86
C ALA A 30 -1.46 -17.68 1.59
N ALA A 31 -1.04 -16.57 0.98
CA ALA A 31 0.36 -16.34 0.64
C ALA A 31 1.27 -16.25 1.88
N THR A 32 2.42 -16.91 1.81
CA THR A 32 3.47 -16.83 2.84
C THR A 32 4.06 -15.42 2.91
N PRO A 33 4.67 -15.02 4.05
CA PRO A 33 5.35 -13.72 4.15
C PRO A 33 6.37 -13.48 3.04
N THR A 34 7.16 -14.51 2.68
CA THR A 34 8.15 -14.43 1.60
C THR A 34 7.50 -14.16 0.24
N GLN A 35 6.39 -14.82 -0.08
CA GLN A 35 5.67 -14.60 -1.34
C GLN A 35 5.10 -13.18 -1.43
N ARG A 36 4.55 -12.65 -0.33
CA ARG A 36 4.05 -11.28 -0.30
C ARG A 36 5.18 -10.26 -0.51
N ILE A 37 6.35 -10.49 0.08
CA ILE A 37 7.53 -9.63 -0.14
C ILE A 37 7.95 -9.65 -1.61
N ALA A 38 8.02 -10.84 -2.22
CA ALA A 38 8.38 -10.96 -3.64
C ALA A 38 7.41 -10.17 -4.55
N TRP A 39 6.10 -10.24 -4.29
CA TRP A 39 5.11 -9.44 -5.04
C TRP A 39 5.29 -7.94 -4.85
N LEU A 40 5.62 -7.50 -3.63
CA LEU A 40 5.89 -6.08 -3.37
C LEU A 40 7.14 -5.59 -4.09
N GLU A 41 8.18 -6.41 -4.16
CA GLU A 41 9.40 -6.10 -4.91
C GLU A 41 9.12 -5.99 -6.42
N GLU A 42 8.34 -6.90 -6.98
CA GLU A 42 7.93 -6.87 -8.38
C GLU A 42 7.06 -5.62 -8.67
N ALA A 43 6.05 -5.35 -7.86
CA ALA A 43 5.21 -4.17 -7.99
C ALA A 43 6.04 -2.88 -7.88
N GLN A 44 7.03 -2.84 -7.00
CA GLN A 44 7.94 -1.71 -6.86
C GLN A 44 8.81 -1.53 -8.10
N GLN A 45 9.37 -2.61 -8.67
CA GLN A 45 10.15 -2.55 -9.90
C GLN A 45 9.30 -2.03 -11.08
N LEU A 46 8.08 -2.53 -11.24
CA LEU A 46 7.14 -2.05 -12.24
C LEU A 46 6.82 -0.57 -12.05
N ALA A 47 6.59 -0.13 -10.82
CA ALA A 47 6.29 1.26 -10.53
C ALA A 47 7.47 2.20 -10.84
N TYR A 48 8.71 1.76 -10.66
CA TYR A 48 9.88 2.51 -11.14
C TYR A 48 10.02 2.48 -12.65
N ALA A 49 9.83 1.32 -13.29
CA ALA A 49 9.95 1.17 -14.75
C ALA A 49 8.91 2.00 -15.52
N THR A 50 7.71 2.12 -14.97
CA THR A 50 6.61 2.91 -15.54
C THR A 50 6.70 4.40 -15.17
N GLY A 51 7.61 4.78 -14.28
CA GLY A 51 7.74 6.16 -13.79
C GLY A 51 6.65 6.58 -12.79
N ALA A 52 5.80 5.66 -12.34
CA ALA A 52 4.80 5.91 -11.29
C ALA A 52 5.48 6.29 -9.96
N LEU A 53 6.63 5.66 -9.66
CA LEU A 53 7.51 6.06 -8.57
C LEU A 53 8.68 6.89 -9.11
N LYS A 54 8.88 8.06 -8.50
CA LYS A 54 10.09 8.85 -8.73
C LYS A 54 11.28 8.11 -8.14
N PRO A 55 12.43 8.04 -8.84
CA PRO A 55 13.65 7.50 -8.27
C PRO A 55 13.92 8.14 -6.93
N ARG A 56 14.03 7.31 -5.89
CA ARG A 56 14.25 7.79 -4.54
C ARG A 56 15.59 8.52 -4.53
N ARG A 57 15.55 9.85 -4.37
CA ARG A 57 16.78 10.62 -4.17
C ARG A 57 17.44 10.10 -2.90
N PHE A 58 18.76 9.95 -2.93
CA PHE A 58 19.51 9.69 -1.71
C PHE A 58 19.28 10.87 -0.77
N ILE A 59 18.59 10.59 0.33
CA ILE A 59 18.38 11.56 1.41
C ILE A 59 19.74 11.72 2.08
N THR A 60 20.24 12.95 2.19
CA THR A 60 21.50 13.17 2.89
C THR A 60 21.32 12.93 4.38
N LYS A 61 22.41 12.68 5.10
CA LYS A 61 22.36 12.46 6.55
C LYS A 61 21.69 13.64 7.26
N GLU A 62 21.95 14.85 6.79
CA GLU A 62 21.40 16.10 7.32
C GLU A 62 19.88 16.19 7.12
N GLU A 63 19.37 15.77 5.94
CA GLU A 63 17.94 15.74 5.65
C GLU A 63 17.21 14.68 6.50
N TRP A 64 17.85 13.52 6.74
CA TRP A 64 17.31 12.49 7.61
C TRP A 64 17.16 12.96 9.06
N GLU A 65 18.20 13.59 9.60
CA GLU A 65 18.22 14.17 10.95
C GLU A 65 17.21 15.32 11.10
N ALA A 66 16.94 16.08 10.03
CA ALA A 66 15.94 17.14 10.02
C ALA A 66 14.50 16.60 10.12
N MET A 67 14.18 15.50 9.42
CA MET A 67 12.86 14.85 9.48
C MET A 67 12.56 14.25 10.87
N GLY A 68 13.58 13.74 11.57
CA GLY A 68 13.44 13.22 12.93
C GLY A 68 13.12 14.30 13.97
N LYS A 69 13.47 15.56 13.70
CA LYS A 69 13.26 16.69 14.62
C LYS A 69 11.89 17.37 14.46
N SER A 70 11.22 17.19 13.33
CA SER A 70 9.87 17.75 13.08
C SER A 70 8.74 16.89 13.66
N ALA A 71 9.05 15.76 14.29
CA ALA A 71 8.07 14.84 14.87
C ALA A 71 7.85 15.02 16.38
N CYS A 72 8.41 16.09 16.97
CA CYS A 72 8.19 16.49 18.36
C CYS A 72 7.28 17.72 18.45
#